data_AF-A0A7C9LM31-F1
#
_entry.id   AF-A0A7C9LM31-F1
#
_cell.length_a   1.000
_cell.length_b   1.000
_cell.length_c   1.000
_cell.angle_alpha   90.00
_cell.angle_beta   90.00
_cell.angle_gamma   90.00
#
_symmetry.space_group_name_H-M   'P 1'
#
loop_
_entity.id
_entity.type
_entity.pdbx_description
1 polymer ?
#
loop_
_entity_poly.entity_id
_entity_poly.type
_entity_poly.pdbx_seq_one_letter_code
_entity_poly.pdbx_strand_id
1 'polypeptide(L)' 'MAADTRDAVYEAVALGIGVGFMWRFGTYRSDTLRRIRVPEFASTVDEVVFALADERNSLVDLFFNVARQLRPDVLIQI' A
#
# COMPACT_ATOMS: atom_id res chain seq x y z
N MET A 1 -8.78 -20.31 -4.79
CA MET A 1 -7.31 -20.10 -4.85
C MET A 1 -7.06 -18.69 -4.36
N ALA A 2 -6.37 -18.52 -3.23
CA ALA A 2 -5.90 -17.21 -2.80
C ALA A 2 -4.51 -17.00 -3.41
N ALA A 3 -4.27 -15.84 -4.00
CA ALA A 3 -2.94 -15.48 -4.47
C ALA A 3 -2.20 -14.80 -3.30
N ASP A 4 -1.11 -15.40 -2.87
CA ASP A 4 -0.40 -14.98 -1.65
C ASP A 4 0.48 -13.74 -1.86
N THR A 5 0.64 -13.30 -3.11
CA THR A 5 1.40 -12.10 -3.44
C THR A 5 0.56 -11.11 -4.22
N ARG A 6 0.85 -9.83 -4.00
CA ARG A 6 0.26 -8.71 -4.75
C ARG A 6 0.41 -8.89 -6.25
N ASP A 7 1.59 -9.31 -6.70
CA ASP A 7 1.90 -9.43 -8.12
C ASP A 7 1.10 -10.57 -8.74
N ALA A 8 0.91 -11.69 -8.02
CA ALA A 8 0.06 -12.78 -8.49
C ALA A 8 -1.42 -12.35 -8.64
N VAL A 9 -1.96 -11.53 -7.72
CA VAL A 9 -3.30 -10.95 -7.87
C VAL A 9 -3.37 -10.05 -9.10
N TYR A 10 -2.39 -9.16 -9.29
CA TYR A 10 -2.36 -8.23 -10.42
C TYR A 10 -2.32 -8.97 -11.76
N GLU A 11 -1.40 -9.93 -11.92
CA GLU A 11 -1.23 -10.68 -13.17
C GLU A 11 -2.47 -11.53 -13.48
N ALA A 12 -3.13 -12.12 -12.48
CA ALA A 12 -4.37 -12.87 -12.70
C ALA A 12 -5.49 -11.98 -13.28
N VAL A 13 -5.63 -10.76 -12.77
CA VAL A 13 -6.62 -9.79 -13.31
C VAL A 13 -6.20 -9.34 -14.71
N ALA A 14 -4.92 -9.05 -14.93
CA ALA A 14 -4.41 -8.61 -16.24
C ALA A 14 -4.60 -9.68 -17.34
N LEU A 15 -4.53 -10.95 -16.97
CA LEU A 15 -4.81 -12.10 -17.85
C LEU A 15 -6.31 -12.40 -18.03
N GLY A 16 -7.20 -11.62 -17.41
CA GLY A 16 -8.65 -11.77 -17.55
C GLY A 16 -9.25 -12.92 -16.73
N ILE A 17 -8.52 -13.43 -15.72
CA ILE A 17 -8.96 -14.58 -14.92
C ILE A 17 -10.07 -14.18 -13.93
N GLY A 18 -10.22 -12.89 -13.60
CA GLY A 18 -11.32 -12.41 -12.75
C GLY A 18 -11.08 -11.03 -12.14
N VAL A 19 -11.60 -10.83 -10.93
CA VAL A 19 -11.46 -9.59 -10.14
C VAL A 19 -10.53 -9.84 -8.95
N GLY A 20 -9.63 -8.88 -8.68
CA GLY A 20 -8.69 -8.93 -7.56
C GLY A 20 -8.95 -7.81 -6.56
N PHE A 21 -8.71 -8.11 -5.28
CA PHE A 21 -8.73 -7.13 -4.19
C PHE A 21 -7.30 -6.88 -3.72
N MET A 22 -6.94 -5.61 -3.58
CA MET A 22 -5.62 -5.21 -3.10
C MET A 22 -5.67 -3.87 -2.37
N TRP A 23 -4.71 -3.65 -1.47
CA TRP A 23 -4.52 -2.37 -0.81
C TRP A 23 -4.25 -1.25 -1.82
N ARG A 24 -4.72 -0.03 -1.53
CA ARG A 24 -4.61 1.13 -2.45
C ARG A 24 -3.15 1.38 -2.85
N PHE A 25 -2.23 1.31 -1.90
CA PHE A 25 -0.80 1.50 -2.12
C PHE A 25 -0.03 0.19 -2.28
N GLY A 26 -0.76 -0.94 -2.42
CA GLY A 26 -0.13 -2.23 -2.65
C GLY A 26 0.77 -2.18 -3.86
N THR A 27 0.32 -1.63 -4.99
CA THR A 27 1.10 -1.48 -6.23
C THR A 27 1.05 -0.05 -6.77
N TYR A 28 2.12 0.35 -7.46
CA TYR A 28 2.13 1.55 -8.30
C TYR A 28 1.77 1.24 -9.77
N ARG A 29 1.66 -0.04 -10.16
CA ARG A 29 1.24 -0.44 -11.51
C ARG A 29 -0.25 -0.20 -11.70
N SER A 30 -0.62 0.62 -12.67
CA SER A 30 -2.02 0.99 -12.96
C SER A 30 -2.33 1.11 -14.46
N ASP A 31 -1.39 0.74 -15.31
CA ASP A 31 -1.40 0.90 -16.76
C ASP A 31 -2.42 -0.02 -17.47
N THR A 32 -2.68 -1.21 -16.93
CA THR A 32 -3.55 -2.20 -17.59
C THR A 32 -4.87 -2.49 -16.86
N LEU A 33 -5.03 -2.03 -15.63
CA LEU A 33 -6.18 -2.39 -14.78
C LEU A 33 -7.06 -1.20 -14.42
N ARG A 34 -8.38 -1.39 -14.49
CA ARG A 34 -9.37 -0.45 -13.95
C ARG A 34 -9.51 -0.65 -12.44
N ARG A 35 -9.23 0.39 -11.65
CA ARG A 35 -9.38 0.36 -10.19
C ARG A 35 -10.75 0.90 -9.79
N ILE A 36 -11.46 0.16 -8.95
CA ILE A 36 -12.73 0.59 -8.36
C ILE A 36 -12.51 0.78 -6.86
N ARG A 37 -12.87 1.96 -6.35
CA ARG A 37 -12.88 2.21 -4.90
C ARG A 37 -14.07 1.50 -4.29
N VAL A 38 -13.84 0.72 -3.24
CA VAL A 38 -14.88 0.10 -2.41
C VAL A 38 -14.93 0.86 -1.09
N PRO A 39 -15.91 1.76 -0.87
CA PRO A 39 -15.99 2.59 0.34
C PRO A 39 -16.02 1.79 1.63
N GLU A 40 -16.58 0.59 1.61
CA GLU A 40 -16.68 -0.35 2.73
C GLU A 40 -15.31 -0.92 3.12
N PHE A 41 -14.32 -0.87 2.21
CA PHE A 41 -12.90 -1.15 2.49
C PHE A 41 -12.10 0.10 2.81
N ALA A 42 -12.72 1.17 3.32
CA ALA A 42 -12.02 2.28 3.95
C ALA A 42 -11.21 1.75 5.15
N SER A 43 -10.00 1.26 4.86
CA SER A 43 -9.12 0.64 5.82
C SER A 43 -8.76 1.65 6.90
N THR A 44 -9.05 1.27 8.14
CA THR A 44 -8.54 1.89 9.37
C THR A 44 -7.18 1.33 9.77
N VAL A 45 -6.47 0.65 8.88
CA VAL A 45 -5.20 0.00 9.22
C VAL A 45 -4.12 1.08 9.38
N ASP A 46 -3.49 1.09 10.55
CA ASP A 46 -2.39 1.99 10.85
C ASP A 46 -1.20 1.71 9.93
N GLU A 47 -0.78 2.71 9.14
CA GLU A 47 0.52 2.68 8.49
C GLU A 47 1.59 2.99 9.55
N VAL A 48 2.39 1.98 9.92
CA VAL A 48 3.40 2.10 10.96
C VAL A 48 4.82 1.96 10.40
N VAL A 49 5.72 2.81 10.89
CA VAL A 49 7.16 2.72 10.66
C VAL A 49 7.82 2.20 11.93
N PHE A 50 8.71 1.21 11.80
CA PHE A 50 9.40 0.59 12.92
C PHE A 50 10.88 0.32 12.59
N ALA A 51 11.70 0.29 13.64
CA ALA A 51 13.11 -0.09 13.60
C ALA A 51 13.44 -0.88 14.87
N LEU A 52 14.64 -1.49 14.94
CA LEU A 52 15.10 -2.15 16.16
C LEU A 52 15.23 -1.13 17.29
N ALA A 53 14.82 -1.51 18.50
CA ALA A 53 14.74 -0.60 19.65
C ALA A 53 16.08 0.06 20.01
N ASP A 54 17.19 -0.64 19.82
CA ASP A 54 18.54 -0.19 20.17
C ASP A 54 19.33 0.39 18.96
N GLU A 55 18.68 0.52 17.79
CA GLU A 55 19.31 1.05 16.58
C GLU A 55 19.55 2.57 16.72
N ARG A 56 20.82 2.97 16.86
CA ARG A 56 21.24 4.37 16.89
C ARG A 56 21.90 4.75 15.57
N ASN A 57 21.06 5.13 14.60
CA ASN A 57 21.49 5.44 13.24
C ASN A 57 20.80 6.70 12.73
N SER A 58 21.60 7.71 12.36
CA SER A 58 21.10 8.99 11.85
C SER A 58 20.18 8.88 10.62
N LEU A 59 20.33 7.83 9.80
CA LEU A 59 19.44 7.56 8.67
C LEU A 59 18.07 7.07 9.15
N VAL A 60 18.04 6.27 10.22
CA VAL A 60 16.79 5.83 10.85
C VAL A 60 16.07 7.04 11.43
N ASP A 61 16.78 7.90 12.17
CA ASP A 61 16.20 9.13 12.72
C ASP A 61 15.63 10.04 11.62
N LEU A 62 16.38 10.22 10.52
CA LEU A 62 15.93 10.98 9.37
C LEU A 62 14.67 10.37 8.73
N PHE A 63 14.65 9.05 8.57
CA PHE A 63 13.49 8.35 8.01
C PHE A 63 12.24 8.53 8.88
N PHE A 64 12.36 8.37 10.20
CA PHE A 64 11.26 8.61 11.14
C PHE A 64 10.82 10.09 11.14
N ASN A 65 11.73 11.04 10.94
CA ASN A 65 11.37 12.45 10.77
C ASN A 65 10.51 12.68 9.53
N VAL A 66 10.89 12.09 8.40
CA VAL A 66 10.13 12.19 7.14
C VAL A 66 8.78 11.47 7.26
N ALA A 67 8.75 10.28 7.83
CA ALA A 67 7.52 9.50 8.02
C ALA A 67 6.48 10.26 8.85
N ARG A 68 6.89 10.96 9.91
CA ARG A 68 5.99 11.79 10.73
C ARG A 68 5.41 12.99 9.99
N GLN A 69 6.08 13.48 8.95
CA GLN A 69 5.59 14.59 8.13
C GLN A 69 4.60 14.11 7.06
N LEU A 70 4.62 12.83 6.71
CA LEU A 70 3.69 12.24 5.76
C LEU A 70 2.33 12.08 6.45
N ARG A 71 1.38 12.96 6.12
CA ARG A 71 -0.02 12.84 6.52
C ARG A 71 -0.74 11.97 5.48
N PRO A 72 -1.26 10.77 5.84
CA PRO A 72 -2.01 9.92 4.90
C PRO A 72 -3.24 10.65 4.34
N ASP A 73 -3.80 11.57 5.13
CA ASP A 73 -5.05 12.29 4.84
C ASP A 73 -4.98 13.20 3.60
N VAL A 74 -3.79 13.66 3.21
CA VAL A 74 -3.61 14.65 2.12
C VAL A 74 -3.66 14.00 0.72
N LEU A 75 -3.52 12.67 0.63
CA LEU A 75 -3.63 11.91 -0.64
C LEU A 75 -5.05 11.36 -0.90
N ILE A 76 -6.04 11.75 -0.09
CA ILE A 76 -7.42 11.23 -0.14
C ILE A 76 -8.33 12.02 -1.12
N GLN A 77 -7.88 13.16 -1.66
CA GLN A 77 -8.73 14.08 -2.47
C GLN A 77 -8.52 14.08 -3.99
N ILE A 78 -7.85 13.08 -4.58
CA ILE A 78 -7.81 12.92 -6.04
C ILE A 78 -8.19 11.49 -6.43
#